data_AF-A0A3D2R7A1-F1
#
_entry.id   AF-A0A3D2R7A1-F1
#
_cell.length_a   1.000
_cell.length_b   1.000
_cell.length_c   1.000
_cell.angle_alpha   90.00
_cell.angle_beta   90.00
_cell.angle_gamma   90.00
#
_symmetry.space_group_name_H-M   'P 1'
#
loop_
_entity.id
_entity.type
_entity.pdbx_description
1 polymer ?
#
loop_
_entity_poly.entity_id
_entity_poly.type
_entity_poly.pdbx_seq_one_letter_code
_entity_poly.pdbx_strand_id
1 'polypeptide(L)' 'IEELAEKADFLEVAYLLIFGELPNRDKLQTFQNDLKEQSLVAEDMKKILEGFPTSAHPMGVLSSLTSALVAFNPSSVNV' A
#
# COMPACT_ATOMS: atom_id res chain seq x y z
N ILE A 1 17.05 -1.75 14.81
CA ILE A 1 16.30 -0.84 13.92
C ILE A 1 17.22 0.17 13.24
N GLU A 2 18.18 0.76 13.96
CA GLU A 2 19.21 1.65 13.39
C GLU A 2 19.97 1.01 12.21
N GLU A 3 20.43 -0.24 12.36
CA GLU A 3 21.13 -0.92 11.25
C GLU A 3 20.25 -1.15 10.00
N LEU A 4 18.94 -1.36 10.17
CA LEU A 4 18.02 -1.52 9.03
C LEU A 4 17.73 -0.16 8.39
N ALA A 5 17.60 0.90 9.18
CA ALA A 5 17.37 2.25 8.67
C ALA A 5 18.57 2.78 7.86
N GLU A 6 19.79 2.35 8.18
CA GLU A 6 21.00 2.75 7.47
C GLU A 6 21.31 1.90 6.23
N LYS A 7 20.90 0.63 6.20
CA LYS A 7 21.41 -0.36 5.22
C LYS A 7 20.35 -1.04 4.37
N ALA A 8 19.07 -0.95 4.73
CA ALA A 8 17.99 -1.63 4.04
C ALA A 8 16.97 -0.63 3.47
N ASP A 9 16.45 -0.94 2.30
CA ASP A 9 15.38 -0.17 1.69
C ASP A 9 14.03 -0.44 2.37
N PHE A 10 13.11 0.53 2.28
CA PHE A 10 11.76 0.39 2.86
C PHE A 10 11.07 -0.90 2.42
N LEU A 11 11.24 -1.31 1.16
CA LEU A 11 10.62 -2.53 0.64
C LEU A 11 11.23 -3.81 1.22
N GLU A 12 12.53 -3.83 1.51
CA GLU A 12 13.18 -4.97 2.15
C GLU A 12 12.72 -5.12 3.61
N VAL A 13 12.59 -3.99 4.31
CA VAL A 13 12.05 -3.96 5.68
C VAL A 13 10.56 -4.34 5.69
N ALA A 14 9.77 -3.86 4.74
CA ALA A 14 8.36 -4.24 4.61
C ALA A 14 8.21 -5.75 4.34
N TYR A 15 9.03 -6.30 3.43
CA TYR A 15 9.08 -7.74 3.17
C TYR A 15 9.45 -8.52 4.44
N LEU A 16 10.47 -8.07 5.17
CA LEU A 16 10.88 -8.66 6.46
C LEU A 16 9.76 -8.66 7.49
N LEU A 17 9.01 -7.57 7.60
CA LEU A 17 7.89 -7.47 8.55
C LEU A 17 6.71 -8.38 8.20
N ILE A 18 6.47 -8.61 6.91
CA ILE A 18 5.36 -9.45 6.43
C ILE A 18 5.73 -10.94 6.48
N PHE A 19 6.92 -11.30 6.01
CA PHE A 19 7.33 -12.70 5.79
C PHE A 19 8.31 -13.24 6.85
N GLY A 20 8.85 -12.39 7.71
CA GLY A 20 9.74 -12.78 8.82
C GLY A 20 11.21 -13.00 8.42
N GLU A 21 11.56 -12.84 7.15
CA GLU A 21 12.94 -12.97 6.64
C GLU A 21 13.29 -11.85 5.64
N LEU A 22 14.58 -11.52 5.52
CA LEU A 22 15.03 -10.56 4.51
C LEU A 22 14.92 -11.20 3.11
N PRO A 23 14.43 -10.45 2.10
CA PRO A 23 14.33 -10.97 0.75
C PRO A 23 15.71 -11.18 0.13
N ASN A 24 15.82 -12.15 -0.78
CA ASN A 24 16.93 -12.21 -1.73
C ASN A 24 16.64 -11.31 -2.94
N ARG A 25 17.60 -11.14 -3.85
CA ARG A 25 17.45 -10.23 -5.02
C ARG A 25 16.23 -10.58 -5.89
N ASP A 26 15.99 -11.88 -6.12
CA ASP A 26 14.88 -12.34 -6.94
C ASP A 26 13.53 -12.10 -6.25
N LYS A 27 13.41 -12.44 -4.95
CA LYS A 27 12.22 -12.18 -4.12
C LYS A 27 11.91 -10.69 -4.04
N LEU A 28 12.93 -9.85 -3.88
CA LEU A 28 12.75 -8.39 -3.85
C LEU A 28 12.26 -7.87 -5.19
N GLN A 29 12.81 -8.36 -6.31
CA GLN A 29 12.36 -7.96 -7.64
C GLN A 29 10.92 -8.37 -7.91
N THR A 30 10.53 -9.59 -7.54
CA THR A 30 9.14 -10.05 -7.64
C THR A 30 8.24 -9.16 -6.79
N PHE A 31 8.57 -8.93 -5.52
CA PHE A 31 7.79 -8.08 -4.63
C PHE A 31 7.63 -6.65 -5.16
N GLN A 32 8.69 -6.07 -5.73
CA GLN A 32 8.63 -4.75 -6.38
C GLN A 32 7.69 -4.75 -7.59
N ASN A 33 7.71 -5.79 -8.41
CA ASN A 33 6.84 -5.90 -9.57
C ASN A 33 5.38 -6.04 -9.12
N ASP A 34 5.10 -6.89 -8.14
CA ASP A 34 3.77 -7.07 -7.58
C ASP A 34 3.21 -5.75 -7.03
N LEU A 35 4.01 -5.01 -6.26
CA LEU A 35 3.62 -3.69 -5.75
C LEU A 35 3.34 -2.68 -6.86
N LYS A 36 4.15 -2.70 -7.92
CA LYS A 36 3.96 -1.81 -9.07
C LYS A 36 2.66 -2.13 -9.79
N GLU A 37 2.33 -3.41 -9.97
CA GLU A 37 1.07 -3.84 -10.57
C GLU A 37 -0.14 -3.42 -9.72
N GLN A 38 -0.03 -3.49 -8.39
CA GLN A 38 -1.08 -3.07 -7.46
C GLN A 38 -1.08 -1.55 -7.18
N SER A 39 -0.15 -0.78 -7.71
CA SER A 39 -0.07 0.68 -7.49
C SER A 39 -1.13 1.49 -8.26
N LEU A 40 -1.79 0.85 -9.23
CA LEU A 40 -2.81 1.49 -10.05
C LEU A 40 -4.10 1.70 -9.26
N VAL A 41 -4.51 2.96 -9.15
CA VAL A 41 -5.74 3.35 -8.45
C VAL A 41 -6.88 3.47 -9.46
N ALA A 42 -8.01 2.79 -9.19
CA ALA A 42 -9.21 2.87 -10.00
C ALA A 42 -9.73 4.31 -10.11
N GLU A 43 -10.20 4.73 -11.29
CA GLU A 43 -10.70 6.09 -11.51
C GLU A 43 -11.88 6.45 -10.58
N ASP A 44 -12.73 5.48 -10.22
CA ASP A 44 -13.83 5.71 -9.29
C ASP A 44 -13.35 6.08 -7.88
N MET A 45 -12.16 5.63 -7.48
CA MET A 45 -11.54 6.04 -6.21
C MET A 45 -11.06 7.50 -6.25
N LYS A 46 -10.55 7.96 -7.41
CA LYS A 46 -10.18 9.36 -7.60
C LYS A 46 -11.40 10.28 -7.49
N LYS A 47 -12.55 9.86 -8.02
CA LYS A 47 -13.82 10.61 -7.87
C LYS A 47 -14.23 10.77 -6.41
N ILE A 48 -14.03 9.74 -5.58
CA ILE A 48 -14.29 9.84 -4.12
C ILE A 48 -13.32 10.83 -3.48
N LEU A 49 -12.03 10.75 -3.83
CA LEU A 49 -11.02 11.70 -3.35
C LEU A 49 -11.38 13.15 -3.71
N GLU A 50 -11.80 13.40 -4.95
CA GLU A 50 -12.24 14.72 -5.44
C GLU A 50 -13.56 15.19 -4.80
N GLY A 51 -14.36 14.26 -4.28
CA GLY A 51 -15.60 14.57 -3.56
C GLY A 51 -15.38 15.13 -2.15
N PHE A 52 -14.17 15.03 -1.57
CA PHE A 52 -13.89 15.60 -0.26
C PHE A 52 -13.69 17.13 -0.34
N PRO A 53 -14.15 17.89 0.68
CA PRO A 53 -13.83 19.30 0.78
C PRO A 53 -12.30 19.51 0.83
N THR A 54 -11.81 20.57 0.19
CA THR A 54 -10.38 20.94 0.24
C THR A 54 -9.87 21.29 1.63
N SER A 55 -10.76 21.61 2.57
CA SER A 55 -10.46 21.86 3.98
C SER A 55 -10.51 20.59 4.86
N ALA A 56 -10.85 19.44 4.31
CA ALA A 56 -10.93 18.19 5.07
C ALA A 56 -9.55 17.81 5.63
N HIS A 57 -9.53 17.29 6.86
CA HIS A 57 -8.28 16.85 7.48
C HIS A 57 -7.71 15.63 6.72
N PRO A 58 -6.42 15.63 6.31
CA PRO A 58 -5.87 14.58 5.45
C PRO A 58 -6.05 13.15 6.00
N MET A 59 -5.93 12.98 7.33
CA MET A 59 -6.14 11.67 7.95
C MET A 59 -7.59 11.18 7.88
N GLY A 60 -8.57 12.08 7.88
CA GLY A 60 -9.98 11.72 7.70
C GLY A 60 -10.28 11.25 6.28
N VAL A 61 -9.69 11.92 5.29
CA VAL A 61 -9.73 11.52 3.89
C VAL A 61 -9.08 10.15 3.69
N LEU A 62 -7.87 9.96 4.24
CA LEU A 62 -7.14 8.69 4.17
C LEU A 62 -7.94 7.53 4.79
N SER A 63 -8.49 7.70 5.99
CA SER A 63 -9.28 6.68 6.68
C SER A 63 -10.53 6.29 5.87
N SER A 64 -11.22 7.28 5.31
CA SER A 64 -12.40 7.06 4.48
C SER A 64 -12.07 6.30 3.19
N LEU A 65 -10.99 6.69 2.50
CA LEU A 65 -10.53 6.02 1.28
C LEU A 65 -10.06 4.59 1.53
N THR A 66 -9.37 4.35 2.65
CA THR A 66 -8.95 3.00 3.07
C THR A 66 -10.16 2.09 3.26
N SER A 67 -11.25 2.62 3.83
CA SER A 67 -12.51 1.87 3.98
C SER A 67 -13.20 1.66 2.62
N ALA A 68 -13.17 2.65 1.73
CA ALA A 68 -13.75 2.55 0.40
C ALA A 68 -13.04 1.49 -0.47
N LEU A 69 -11.72 1.32 -0.33
CA LEU A 69 -10.94 0.28 -1.05
C LEU A 69 -11.53 -1.12 -0.91
N VAL A 70 -12.15 -1.44 0.24
CA VAL A 70 -12.81 -2.73 0.46
C VAL A 70 -14.00 -2.94 -0.50
N ALA A 71 -14.80 -1.89 -0.71
CA ALA A 71 -15.95 -1.96 -1.61
C ALA A 71 -15.54 -2.11 -3.09
N PHE A 72 -14.38 -1.56 -3.48
CA PHE A 72 -13.84 -1.68 -4.83
C PHE A 72 -13.05 -2.97 -5.08
N ASN A 73 -12.69 -3.72 -4.04
CA ASN A 73 -11.95 -4.98 -4.13
C ASN A 73 -12.70 -6.14 -3.44
N PRO A 74 -13.94 -6.46 -3.86
CA PRO A 74 -14.79 -7.45 -3.18
C PRO A 74 -14.18 -8.86 -3.18
N SER A 75 -13.37 -9.20 -4.19
CA SER A 75 -12.66 -10.48 -4.24
C SER A 75 -11.59 -10.63 -3.16
N SER A 76 -11.02 -9.52 -2.65
CA SER A 76 -9.95 -9.52 -1.66
C SER A 76 -10.45 -9.64 -0.21
N VAL A 77 -11.76 -9.44 0.01
CA VAL A 77 -12.40 -9.53 1.33
C VAL A 77 -13.25 -10.79 1.52
N ASN A 78 -13.45 -11.59 0.49
CA ASN A 78 -14.08 -12.91 0.63
C ASN A 78 -13.01 -13.91 1.11
N VAL A 79 -12.93 -14.08 2.43
CA VAL A 79 -12.23 -15.19 3.11
C VAL A 79 -13.25 -16.24 3.52
#